data_AF-A0A6I9S694-F1
#
_entry.id   AF-A0A6I9S694-F1
#
_cell.length_a   1.000
_cell.length_b   1.000
_cell.length_c   1.000
_cell.angle_alpha   90.00
_cell.angle_beta   90.00
_cell.angle_gamma   90.00
#
_symmetry.space_group_name_H-M   'P 1'
#
loop_
_entity.id
_entity.type
_entity.pdbx_description
1 polymer ?
#
loop_
_entity_poly.entity_id
_entity_poly.type
_entity_poly.pdbx_seq_one_letter_code
_entity_poly.pdbx_strand_id
1 'polypeptide(L)'
;MVVVHVQAAESEEFLYECPSSSTIDEIADSMCDIATLQSKIHTLSRLLRRRALMDDAFRESYPDVALALERTLSEAEVYASKDQVQYKRFLSPHALRAHIKSIEKEVKGSQLMSLSDLNLSQFFSGTSSVYIT
;
A
#
# COMPACT_ATOMS: atom_id res chain seq x y z
N MET A 1 1.75 10.57 -23.72
CA MET A 1 2.07 10.30 -22.31
C MET A 1 3.48 10.78 -22.04
N VAL A 2 3.75 11.26 -20.84
CA VAL A 2 5.09 11.55 -20.32
C VAL A 2 5.32 10.71 -19.07
N VAL A 3 6.59 10.36 -18.82
CA VAL A 3 7.00 9.62 -17.63
C VAL A 3 7.70 10.58 -16.70
N VAL A 4 7.20 10.66 -15.47
CA VAL A 4 7.81 11.41 -14.37
C VAL A 4 8.53 10.40 -13.50
N HIS A 5 9.82 10.65 -13.29
CA HIS A 5 10.63 9.91 -12.33
C HIS A 5 10.69 10.72 -11.04
N VAL A 6 10.15 10.15 -9.97
CA VAL A 6 10.08 10.77 -8.65
C VAL A 6 11.11 10.10 -7.75
N GLN A 7 11.97 10.92 -7.15
CA GLN A 7 12.97 10.48 -6.19
C GLN A 7 12.80 11.26 -4.89
N ALA A 8 12.43 10.56 -3.82
CA ALA A 8 12.27 11.07 -2.46
C ALA A 8 13.23 10.31 -1.53
N ALA A 9 14.19 11.03 -0.92
CA ALA A 9 15.27 10.43 -0.13
C ALA A 9 16.00 9.26 -0.85
N GLU A 10 16.82 8.48 -0.15
CA GLU A 10 17.61 7.40 -0.78
C GLU A 10 16.81 6.13 -1.11
N SER A 11 15.58 6.00 -0.61
CA SER A 11 14.83 4.72 -0.64
C SER A 11 13.43 4.80 -1.24
N GLU A 12 12.86 5.97 -1.46
CA GLU A 12 11.51 6.13 -2.01
C GLU A 12 11.60 6.69 -3.43
N GLU A 13 11.56 5.80 -4.42
CA GLU A 13 11.69 6.16 -5.82
C GLU A 13 10.62 5.44 -6.63
N PHE A 14 10.00 6.15 -7.58
CA PHE A 14 9.01 5.56 -8.47
C PHE A 14 8.90 6.28 -9.81
N LEU A 15 8.48 5.53 -10.82
CA LEU A 15 8.02 6.05 -12.10
C LEU A 15 6.49 6.21 -12.10
N TYR A 16 6.02 7.34 -12.61
CA TYR A 16 4.60 7.67 -12.80
C TYR A 16 4.37 8.09 -14.26
N GLU A 17 3.33 7.56 -14.88
CA GLU A 17 2.94 7.91 -16.25
C GLU A 17 1.70 8.83 -16.24
N CYS A 18 1.78 9.96 -16.94
CA CYS A 18 0.66 10.90 -17.05
C CYS A 18 0.52 11.49 -18.47
N PRO A 19 -0.65 12.06 -18.82
CA PRO A 19 -0.81 12.82 -20.05
C PRO A 19 0.16 14.00 -20.14
N SER A 20 0.68 14.30 -21.33
CA SER A 20 1.54 15.46 -21.56
C SER A 20 0.81 16.80 -21.39
N SER A 21 -0.52 16.78 -21.33
CA SER A 21 -1.38 17.93 -21.09
C SER A 21 -1.64 18.19 -19.60
N SER A 22 -1.17 17.32 -18.70
CA SER A 22 -1.39 17.48 -17.26
C SER A 22 -0.64 18.72 -16.76
N THR A 23 -1.28 19.47 -15.88
CA THR A 23 -0.67 20.60 -15.19
C THR A 23 0.33 20.12 -14.14
N ILE A 24 1.22 21.03 -13.70
CA ILE A 24 2.18 20.73 -12.63
C ILE A 24 1.44 20.36 -11.34
N ASP A 25 0.34 21.05 -11.03
CA ASP A 25 -0.45 20.80 -9.82
C ASP A 25 -1.08 19.39 -9.84
N GLU A 26 -1.68 18.98 -10.96
CA GLU A 26 -2.24 17.62 -11.12
C GLU A 26 -1.16 16.52 -10.99
N ILE A 27 0.04 16.80 -11.51
CA ILE A 27 1.19 15.89 -11.40
C ILE A 27 1.64 15.82 -9.94
N ALA A 28 1.80 16.97 -9.27
CA ALA A 28 2.22 17.04 -7.87
C ALA A 28 1.23 16.33 -6.94
N ASP A 29 -0.07 16.56 -7.12
CA ASP A 29 -1.13 15.87 -6.36
C ASP A 29 -1.06 14.35 -6.55
N SER A 30 -0.84 13.89 -7.79
CA SER A 30 -0.70 12.47 -8.09
C SER A 30 0.57 11.88 -7.46
N MET A 31 1.68 12.61 -7.45
CA MET A 31 2.93 12.21 -6.79
C MET A 31 2.73 12.06 -5.28
N CYS A 32 2.09 13.05 -4.63
CA CYS A 32 1.77 13.00 -3.22
C CYS A 32 0.83 11.83 -2.88
N ASP A 33 -0.18 11.57 -3.71
CA ASP A 33 -1.09 10.44 -3.52
C ASP A 33 -0.35 9.10 -3.62
N ILE A 34 0.51 8.91 -4.64
CA ILE A 34 1.31 7.70 -4.80
C ILE A 34 2.22 7.46 -3.58
N ALA A 35 2.98 8.48 -3.16
CA ALA A 35 3.86 8.38 -2.00
C ALA A 35 3.08 8.02 -0.72
N THR A 36 1.92 8.66 -0.51
CA THR A 36 1.02 8.35 0.61
C THR A 36 0.54 6.90 0.57
N LEU A 37 0.14 6.42 -0.61
CA LEU A 37 -0.35 5.07 -0.81
C LEU A 37 0.75 4.01 -0.63
N GLN A 38 1.99 4.27 -1.08
CA GLN A 38 3.15 3.40 -0.81
C GLN A 38 3.42 3.28 0.69
N SER A 39 3.54 4.42 1.39
CA SER A 39 3.76 4.46 2.84
C SER A 39 2.68 3.70 3.62
N LYS A 40 1.44 3.84 3.15
CA LYS A 40 0.28 3.13 3.69
C LYS A 40 0.36 1.61 3.49
N ILE A 41 0.75 1.14 2.31
CA ILE A 41 0.99 -0.30 2.05
C ILE A 41 2.10 -0.81 2.97
N HIS A 42 3.26 -0.14 3.02
CA HIS A 42 4.37 -0.59 3.87
C HIS A 42 4.01 -0.63 5.36
N THR A 43 3.25 0.37 5.83
CA THR A 43 2.79 0.41 7.21
C THR A 43 1.80 -0.72 7.50
N LEU A 44 0.81 -0.93 6.63
CA LEU A 44 -0.15 -2.04 6.75
C LEU A 44 0.54 -3.39 6.76
N SER A 45 1.44 -3.65 5.82
CA SER A 45 2.16 -4.91 5.73
C SER A 45 2.99 -5.20 6.98
N ARG A 46 3.72 -4.21 7.49
CA ARG A 46 4.48 -4.33 8.74
C ARG A 46 3.59 -4.64 9.93
N LEU A 47 2.47 -3.94 10.07
CA LEU A 47 1.53 -4.14 11.18
C LEU A 47 0.87 -5.52 11.13
N LEU A 48 0.34 -5.91 9.96
CA LEU A 48 -0.38 -7.16 9.77
C LEU A 48 0.55 -8.37 9.88
N ARG A 49 1.78 -8.29 9.35
CA ARG A 49 2.78 -9.35 9.57
C ARG A 49 3.07 -9.55 11.05
N ARG A 50 3.37 -8.47 11.76
CA ARG A 50 3.71 -8.54 13.19
C ARG A 50 2.57 -9.08 14.07
N ARG A 51 1.32 -8.78 13.72
CA ARG A 51 0.15 -9.06 14.58
C ARG A 51 -0.63 -10.30 14.20
N ALA A 52 -0.70 -10.63 12.91
CA ALA A 52 -1.43 -11.78 12.42
C ALA A 52 -0.50 -12.92 12.02
N LEU A 53 0.53 -12.62 11.23
CA LEU A 53 1.36 -13.65 10.59
C LEU A 53 2.52 -14.13 11.47
N MET A 54 2.79 -13.44 12.59
CA MET A 54 3.69 -13.92 13.65
C MET A 54 2.94 -14.54 14.85
N ASP A 55 1.61 -14.55 14.82
CA ASP A 55 0.79 -15.19 15.86
C ASP A 55 0.43 -16.61 15.40
N ASP A 56 1.04 -17.61 16.02
CA ASP A 56 0.80 -19.02 15.69
C ASP A 56 -0.66 -19.42 15.94
N ALA A 57 -1.33 -18.86 16.96
CA ALA A 57 -2.73 -19.15 17.23
C ALA A 57 -3.65 -18.66 16.10
N PHE A 58 -3.34 -17.48 15.53
CA PHE A 58 -4.05 -16.97 14.35
C PHE A 58 -3.85 -17.87 13.14
N ARG A 59 -2.60 -18.28 12.88
CA ARG A 59 -2.25 -19.11 11.72
C ARG A 59 -2.86 -20.51 11.79
N GLU A 60 -2.93 -21.10 12.99
CA GLU A 60 -3.58 -22.39 13.20
C GLU A 60 -5.11 -22.28 13.08
N SER A 61 -5.70 -21.18 13.56
CA SER A 61 -7.15 -20.96 13.51
C SER A 61 -7.65 -20.56 12.12
N TYR A 62 -6.82 -19.87 11.33
CA TYR A 62 -7.17 -19.32 10.02
C TYR A 62 -6.06 -19.54 8.97
N PRO A 63 -5.65 -20.78 8.67
CA PRO A 63 -4.49 -21.06 7.82
C PRO A 63 -4.66 -20.51 6.40
N ASP A 64 -5.84 -20.64 5.80
CA ASP A 64 -6.11 -20.14 4.45
C ASP A 64 -6.08 -18.61 4.39
N VAL A 65 -6.61 -17.93 5.42
CA VAL A 65 -6.61 -16.46 5.49
C VAL A 65 -5.19 -15.95 5.74
N ALA A 66 -4.42 -16.61 6.60
CA ALA A 66 -3.02 -16.26 6.82
C ALA A 66 -2.19 -16.37 5.52
N LEU A 67 -2.37 -17.46 4.75
CA LEU A 67 -1.71 -17.64 3.46
C LEU A 67 -2.15 -16.59 2.43
N ALA A 68 -3.45 -16.34 2.31
CA ALA A 68 -4.00 -15.34 1.39
C ALA A 68 -3.53 -13.92 1.75
N LEU A 69 -3.46 -13.60 3.04
CA LEU A 69 -2.97 -12.33 3.54
C LEU A 69 -1.48 -12.16 3.27
N GLU A 70 -0.63 -13.14 3.59
CA GLU A 70 0.81 -13.10 3.30
C GLU A 70 1.08 -12.86 1.81
N ARG A 71 0.33 -13.57 0.95
CA ARG A 71 0.44 -13.41 -0.50
C ARG A 71 0.04 -12.00 -0.93
N THR A 72 -1.11 -11.53 -0.45
CA THR A 72 -1.65 -10.20 -0.81
C THR A 72 -0.72 -9.07 -0.34
N LEU A 73 -0.15 -9.18 0.86
CA LEU A 73 0.83 -8.22 1.38
C LEU A 73 2.11 -8.22 0.54
N SER A 74 2.62 -9.40 0.19
CA SER A 74 3.83 -9.54 -0.63
C SER A 74 3.63 -8.96 -2.04
N GLU A 75 2.50 -9.24 -2.68
CA GLU A 75 2.14 -8.66 -3.98
C GLU A 75 2.05 -7.12 -3.91
N ALA A 76 1.41 -6.58 -2.87
CA ALA A 76 1.29 -5.14 -2.67
C ALA A 76 2.65 -4.47 -2.40
N GLU A 77 3.51 -5.09 -1.58
CA GLU A 77 4.85 -4.59 -1.28
C GLU A 77 5.73 -4.56 -2.52
N VAL A 78 5.71 -5.62 -3.34
CA VAL A 78 6.46 -5.67 -4.61
C VAL A 78 5.96 -4.62 -5.58
N TYR A 79 4.64 -4.40 -5.65
CA TYR A 79 4.10 -3.34 -6.51
C TYR A 79 4.50 -1.95 -6.00
N ALA A 80 4.54 -1.74 -4.69
CA ALA A 80 4.90 -0.47 -4.07
C ALA A 80 6.42 -0.25 -3.91
N SER A 81 7.27 -1.24 -4.22
CA SER A 81 8.72 -1.14 -4.02
C SER A 81 9.41 -0.37 -5.15
N LYS A 82 10.63 0.11 -4.86
CA LYS A 82 11.52 0.71 -5.86
C LYS A 82 11.96 -0.25 -6.96
N ASP A 83 11.75 -1.57 -6.80
CA ASP A 83 12.14 -2.56 -7.82
C ASP A 83 11.39 -2.31 -9.14
N GLN A 84 10.20 -1.70 -9.07
CA GLN A 84 9.47 -1.22 -10.23
C GLN A 84 10.35 -0.36 -11.16
N VAL A 85 11.27 0.44 -10.61
CA VAL A 85 12.08 1.42 -11.37
C VAL A 85 13.09 0.68 -12.21
N GLN A 86 13.75 -0.32 -11.61
CA GLN A 86 14.66 -1.23 -12.29
C GLN A 86 13.97 -1.93 -13.47
N TYR A 87 12.70 -2.29 -13.31
CA TYR A 87 11.91 -2.97 -14.35
C TYR A 87 11.10 -2.02 -15.25
N LYS A 88 11.30 -0.70 -15.14
CA LYS A 88 10.57 0.33 -15.89
C LYS A 88 9.05 0.19 -15.81
N ARG A 89 8.53 -0.15 -14.63
CA ARG A 89 7.10 -0.28 -14.36
C ARG A 89 6.57 1.00 -13.72
N PHE A 90 5.36 1.40 -14.07
CA PHE A 90 4.76 2.63 -13.55
C PHE A 90 3.85 2.33 -12.35
N LEU A 91 3.92 3.18 -11.33
CA LEU A 91 2.89 3.19 -10.29
C LEU A 91 1.67 3.93 -10.79
N SER A 92 0.52 3.37 -10.43
CA SER A 92 -0.77 3.98 -10.61
C SER A 92 -1.44 4.14 -9.24
N PRO A 93 -1.95 5.35 -8.90
CA PRO A 93 -2.75 5.54 -7.69
C PRO A 93 -3.92 4.55 -7.60
N HIS A 94 -4.53 4.23 -8.74
CA HIS A 94 -5.65 3.29 -8.83
C HIS A 94 -5.24 1.87 -8.46
N ALA A 95 -4.08 1.41 -8.95
CA ALA A 95 -3.56 0.08 -8.65
C ALA A 95 -3.15 -0.05 -7.17
N LEU A 96 -2.48 0.97 -6.63
CA LEU A 96 -2.13 1.00 -5.19
C LEU A 96 -3.38 0.94 -4.30
N ARG A 97 -4.42 1.72 -4.63
CA ARG A 97 -5.72 1.66 -3.93
C ARG A 97 -6.38 0.29 -4.07
N ALA A 98 -6.25 -0.37 -5.21
CA ALA A 98 -6.77 -1.73 -5.40
C ALA A 98 -6.03 -2.73 -4.51
N HIS A 99 -4.70 -2.65 -4.40
CA HIS A 99 -3.93 -3.46 -3.45
C HIS A 99 -4.39 -3.25 -2.00
N ILE A 100 -4.58 -2.00 -1.57
CA ILE A 100 -5.09 -1.68 -0.22
C ILE A 100 -6.48 -2.31 0.00
N LYS A 101 -7.38 -2.24 -1.00
CA LYS A 101 -8.71 -2.88 -0.92
C LYS A 101 -8.62 -4.41 -0.85
N SER A 102 -7.70 -5.03 -1.58
CA SER A 102 -7.46 -6.48 -1.48
C SER A 102 -6.99 -6.86 -0.07
N ILE A 103 -6.07 -6.09 0.51
CA ILE A 103 -5.64 -6.28 1.90
C ILE A 103 -6.83 -6.15 2.86
N GLU A 104 -7.64 -5.10 2.71
CA GLU A 104 -8.84 -4.87 3.53
C GLU A 104 -9.79 -6.07 3.47
N LYS A 105 -9.99 -6.65 2.29
CA LYS A 105 -10.86 -7.79 2.09
C LYS A 105 -10.39 -9.02 2.87
N GLU A 106 -9.09 -9.33 2.81
CA GLU A 106 -8.52 -10.47 3.56
C GLU A 106 -8.59 -10.23 5.08
N VAL A 107 -8.38 -8.99 5.53
CA VAL A 107 -8.53 -8.60 6.94
C VAL A 107 -9.98 -8.70 7.41
N LYS A 108 -10.97 -8.31 6.59
CA LYS A 108 -12.41 -8.48 6.92
C LYS A 108 -12.86 -9.93 6.92
N GLY A 109 -12.22 -10.77 6.10
CA GLY A 109 -12.44 -12.22 6.09
C GLY A 109 -11.93 -12.93 7.34
N SER A 110 -11.18 -12.24 8.21
CA SER A 110 -10.69 -12.75 9.48
C SER A 110 -11.22 -11.96 10.68
N GLN A 111 -11.09 -12.51 11.88
CA GLN A 111 -11.36 -11.77 13.13
C GLN A 111 -10.34 -10.65 13.41
N LEU A 112 -9.42 -10.35 12.49
CA LEU A 112 -8.41 -9.30 12.63
C LEU A 112 -9.01 -7.90 12.77
N MET A 113 -10.19 -7.64 12.19
CA MET A 113 -10.92 -6.39 12.41
C MET A 113 -11.40 -6.22 13.87
N SER A 114 -11.51 -7.30 14.63
CA SER A 114 -11.88 -7.30 16.04
C SER A 114 -10.67 -7.16 16.97
N LEU A 115 -9.45 -7.11 16.44
CA LEU A 115 -8.28 -6.74 17.23
C LEU A 115 -8.36 -5.23 17.49
N SER A 116 -9.03 -4.88 18.58
CA SER A 116 -9.34 -3.51 19.02
C SER A 116 -8.15 -2.56 19.06
N ASP A 117 -6.92 -3.09 19.07
CA ASP A 117 -5.67 -2.33 19.12
C ASP A 117 -5.21 -1.81 17.75
N LEU A 118 -5.69 -2.38 16.66
CA LEU A 118 -5.32 -1.96 15.31
C LEU A 118 -6.44 -1.07 14.77
N ASN A 119 -6.21 0.25 14.74
CA ASN A 119 -7.07 1.22 14.05
C ASN A 119 -7.01 1.04 12.50
N LEU A 120 -7.20 -0.19 12.00
CA LEU A 120 -7.18 -0.52 10.57
C LEU A 120 -8.27 0.23 9.82
N SER A 121 -9.37 0.57 10.50
CA SER A 121 -10.42 1.44 9.98
C SER A 121 -9.87 2.79 9.50
N GLN A 122 -8.90 3.39 10.19
CA GLN A 122 -8.24 4.63 9.76
C GLN A 122 -7.37 4.41 8.52
N PHE A 123 -6.75 3.23 8.40
CA PHE A 123 -6.03 2.83 7.20
C PHE A 123 -6.97 2.46 6.05
N PHE A 124 -8.24 2.14 6.25
CA PHE A 124 -9.14 1.86 5.13
C PHE A 124 -10.07 3.02 4.81
N SER A 125 -10.28 3.95 5.75
CA SER A 125 -10.90 5.24 5.47
C SER A 125 -9.98 6.04 4.55
N GLY A 126 -10.47 6.41 3.37
CA GLY A 126 -9.71 7.14 2.35
C GLY A 126 -9.35 8.59 2.71
N THR A 127 -9.27 8.93 4.00
CA THR A 127 -8.88 10.25 4.46
C THR A 127 -7.36 10.35 4.46
N SER A 128 -6.83 11.06 3.46
CA SER A 128 -5.49 11.65 3.51
C SER A 128 -5.45 12.62 4.69
N SER A 129 -5.15 12.13 5.89
CA SER A 129 -4.85 13.00 7.02
C SER A 129 -3.41 13.45 6.85
N VAL A 130 -3.26 14.54 6.12
CA VAL A 130 -2.05 15.36 6.10
C VAL A 130 -1.78 15.79 7.54
N TYR A 131 -0.83 15.13 8.20
CA TYR A 131 -0.17 15.71 9.36
C TYR A 131 1.20 16.21 8.90
N ILE A 132 1.22 17.47 8.50
CA ILE A 132 2.44 18.29 8.53
C ILE A 132 2.77 18.47 10.02
N THR A 133 3.95 18.03 10.44
CA THR A 133 4.63 18.60 11.61
C THR A 133 6.05 18.92 11.23
#